data_AF-A0A2G2CZC7-F1
#
_entry.id   AF-A0A2G2CZC7-F1
#
_cell.length_a   1.000
_cell.length_b   1.000
_cell.length_c   1.000
_cell.angle_alpha   90.00
_cell.angle_beta   90.00
_cell.angle_gamma   90.00
#
_symmetry.space_group_name_H-M   'P 1'
#
loop_
_entity.id
_entity.type
_entity.pdbx_description
1 polymer ?
#
loop_
_entity_poly.entity_id
_entity_poly.type
_entity_poly.pdbx_seq_one_letter_code
_entity_poly.pdbx_strand_id
1 'polypeptide(L)'
;MAYGYGSGVGTQAGTKRDTMDDLKSQSDCVALLNGCKSETDWNSLCTKIKHANGGPYPGWWYRAVIMSGLAGKVSQDWAVSP
;
A
#
# COMPACT_ATOMS: atom_id res chain seq x y z
N MET A 1 9.97 -26.29 -19.62
CA MET A 1 10.11 -25.08 -18.79
C MET A 1 9.15 -25.18 -17.61
N ALA A 2 9.64 -25.40 -16.39
CA ALA A 2 8.79 -25.58 -15.21
C ALA A 2 8.59 -24.24 -14.49
N TYR A 3 7.33 -23.91 -14.25
CA TYR A 3 6.91 -22.77 -13.43
C TYR A 3 7.05 -23.16 -11.96
N GLY A 4 7.93 -22.49 -11.22
CA GLY A 4 8.09 -22.68 -9.78
C GLY A 4 7.73 -21.40 -9.04
N TYR A 5 6.47 -21.25 -8.63
CA TYR A 5 6.10 -20.30 -7.58
C TYR A 5 6.28 -21.01 -6.24
N GLY A 6 7.48 -20.89 -5.67
CA GLY A 6 7.81 -21.40 -4.35
C GLY A 6 7.22 -20.51 -3.26
N SER A 7 6.34 -21.10 -2.44
CA SER A 7 5.98 -20.57 -1.13
C SER A 7 7.23 -20.46 -0.25
N GLY A 8 7.54 -19.23 0.18
CA GLY A 8 8.49 -18.95 1.24
C GLY A 8 7.78 -18.28 2.41
N VAL A 9 7.50 -19.05 3.45
CA VAL A 9 7.13 -18.55 4.78
C VAL A 9 8.37 -17.95 5.44
N GLY A 10 8.26 -16.71 5.92
CA GLY A 10 9.32 -16.01 6.64
C GLY A 10 8.73 -15.07 7.70
N THR A 11 8.70 -15.54 8.94
CA THR A 11 8.48 -14.73 10.14
C THR A 11 9.62 -13.73 10.30
N GLN A 12 9.39 -12.43 10.16
CA GLN A 12 10.27 -11.40 10.75
C GLN A 12 9.47 -10.22 11.29
N ALA A 13 9.54 -10.09 12.61
CA ALA A 13 9.24 -8.88 13.35
C ALA A 13 10.22 -7.76 12.98
N GLY A 14 9.70 -6.54 12.83
CA GLY A 14 10.47 -5.30 13.00
C GLY A 14 11.57 -4.99 11.98
N THR A 15 11.22 -4.63 10.75
CA THR A 15 11.97 -3.68 9.90
C THR A 15 10.97 -3.09 8.90
N LYS A 16 10.97 -1.76 8.73
CA LYS A 16 10.01 -1.03 7.89
C LYS A 16 10.03 -1.60 6.45
N ARG A 17 8.95 -2.27 6.05
CA ARG A 17 8.76 -2.82 4.71
C ARG A 17 8.38 -1.68 3.76
N ASP A 18 9.39 -0.92 3.32
CA ASP A 18 9.32 0.04 2.21
C ASP A 18 9.92 -0.56 0.93
N THR A 19 9.88 -1.90 0.76
CA THR A 19 10.43 -2.55 -0.44
C THR A 19 9.56 -2.23 -1.66
N MET A 20 10.20 -1.89 -2.79
CA MET A 20 9.51 -1.49 -4.03
C MET A 20 8.51 -2.54 -4.56
N ASP A 21 8.68 -3.80 -4.18
CA ASP A 21 7.78 -4.92 -4.52
C ASP A 21 6.43 -4.87 -3.77
N ASP A 22 6.41 -4.38 -2.52
CA ASP A 22 5.16 -4.20 -1.75
C ASP A 22 4.24 -3.16 -2.41
N LEU A 23 4.82 -2.20 -3.13
CA LEU A 23 4.11 -1.12 -3.82
C LEU A 23 3.45 -1.56 -5.15
N LYS A 24 3.67 -2.81 -5.58
CA LYS A 24 3.06 -3.41 -6.78
C LYS A 24 1.93 -4.40 -6.43
N SER A 25 1.92 -4.88 -5.19
CA SER A 25 0.90 -5.79 -4.68
C SER A 25 -0.31 -5.02 -4.15
N GLN A 26 -1.52 -5.43 -4.56
CA GLN A 26 -2.76 -4.83 -4.07
C GLN A 26 -2.87 -4.93 -2.53
N SER A 27 -2.57 -6.11 -1.97
CA SER A 27 -2.74 -6.37 -0.54
C SER A 27 -1.76 -5.55 0.30
N ASP A 28 -0.50 -5.49 -0.12
CA ASP A 28 0.54 -4.80 0.62
C ASP A 28 0.38 -3.27 0.51
N CYS A 29 -0.01 -2.76 -0.66
CA CYS A 29 -0.37 -1.36 -0.81
C CYS A 29 -1.52 -0.95 0.11
N VAL A 30 -2.57 -1.76 0.19
CA VAL A 30 -3.71 -1.49 1.08
C VAL A 30 -3.28 -1.52 2.54
N ALA A 31 -2.43 -2.47 2.94
CA ALA A 31 -1.90 -2.55 4.30
C ALA A 31 -1.04 -1.32 4.65
N LEU A 32 -0.18 -0.86 3.73
CA LEU A 32 0.63 0.34 3.90
C LEU A 32 -0.23 1.60 4.05
N LEU A 33 -1.20 1.77 3.15
CA LEU A 33 -2.13 2.90 3.16
C LEU A 33 -2.99 2.93 4.42
N ASN A 34 -3.48 1.78 4.90
CA ASN A 34 -4.24 1.68 6.15
C ASN A 34 -3.40 2.07 7.39
N GLY A 35 -2.08 2.01 7.30
CA GLY A 35 -1.15 2.40 8.37
C GLY A 35 -0.86 3.90 8.44
N CYS A 36 -1.22 4.69 7.42
CA CYS A 36 -0.92 6.12 7.38
C CYS A 36 -1.59 6.87 8.53
N LYS A 37 -0.81 7.70 9.23
CA LYS A 37 -1.28 8.55 10.35
C LYS A 37 -1.38 10.03 10.00
N SER A 38 -0.93 10.40 8.81
CA SER A 38 -1.04 11.76 8.31
C SER A 38 -1.34 11.78 6.82
N GLU A 39 -1.93 12.88 6.37
CA GLU A 39 -2.15 13.15 4.95
C GLU A 39 -0.84 13.19 4.17
N THR A 40 0.22 13.76 4.76
CA THR A 40 1.55 13.83 4.17
C THR A 40 2.11 12.44 3.88
N ASP A 41 2.00 11.50 4.84
CA ASP A 41 2.47 10.13 4.66
C ASP A 41 1.69 9.40 3.57
N TRP A 42 0.37 9.61 3.53
CA TRP A 42 -0.50 9.04 2.51
C TRP A 42 -0.14 9.53 1.11
N ASN A 43 0.00 10.85 0.93
CA ASN A 43 0.37 11.44 -0.34
C ASN A 43 1.75 10.98 -0.82
N SER A 44 2.70 10.84 0.11
CA SER A 44 4.02 10.28 -0.17
C SER A 44 3.93 8.82 -0.64
N LEU A 45 3.14 7.99 0.03
CA LEU A 45 2.91 6.59 -0.36
C LEU A 45 2.17 6.46 -1.69
N CYS A 46 1.14 7.27 -1.94
CA CYS A 46 0.47 7.31 -3.25
C CYS A 46 1.45 7.64 -4.38
N THR A 47 2.34 8.61 -4.15
CA THR A 47 3.40 8.98 -5.11
C THR A 47 4.36 7.81 -5.35
N LYS A 48 4.78 7.12 -4.29
CA LYS A 48 5.63 5.91 -4.38
C LYS A 48 4.95 4.78 -5.15
N ILE A 49 3.67 4.49 -4.88
CA ILE A 49 2.86 3.47 -5.60
C ILE A 49 2.80 3.82 -7.09
N LYS A 50 2.50 5.07 -7.42
CA LYS A 50 2.44 5.56 -8.79
C LYS A 50 3.78 5.38 -9.52
N HIS A 51 4.90 5.76 -8.88
CA HIS A 51 6.24 5.57 -9.43
C HIS A 51 6.61 4.10 -9.60
N ALA A 52 6.32 3.25 -8.60
CA ALA A 52 6.63 1.82 -8.64
C ALA A 52 5.88 1.07 -9.76
N ASN A 53 4.74 1.61 -10.21
CA ASN A 53 3.91 1.04 -11.27
C ASN A 53 4.11 1.72 -12.64
N GLY A 54 5.20 2.47 -12.82
CA GLY A 54 5.57 3.06 -14.11
C GLY A 54 4.87 4.38 -14.44
N GLY A 55 4.33 5.08 -13.45
CA GLY A 55 3.73 6.40 -13.61
C GLY A 55 2.20 6.48 -13.52
N PRO A 56 1.39 5.48 -13.93
CA PRO A 56 -0.03 5.45 -13.60
C PRO A 56 -0.30 4.68 -12.30
N TYR A 57 -1.48 4.90 -11.72
CA TYR A 57 -1.97 3.97 -10.69
C TYR A 57 -2.32 2.63 -11.34
N PRO A 58 -2.05 1.50 -10.67
CA PRO A 58 -2.45 0.21 -11.18
C PRO A 58 -3.98 0.11 -11.28
N GLY A 59 -4.50 -0.66 -12.24
CA GLY A 59 -5.95 -0.70 -12.55
C GLY A 59 -6.84 -1.15 -11.38
N TRP A 60 -6.27 -1.82 -10.37
CA TRP A 60 -6.97 -2.21 -9.16
C TRP A 60 -7.05 -1.09 -8.09
N TRP A 61 -6.25 -0.03 -8.22
CA TRP A 61 -6.08 0.97 -7.16
C TRP A 61 -7.39 1.67 -6.81
N TYR A 62 -8.12 2.14 -7.82
CA TYR A 62 -9.37 2.89 -7.59
C TYR A 62 -10.40 2.04 -6.82
N ARG A 63 -10.59 0.78 -7.22
CA ARG A 63 -11.52 -0.13 -6.52
C ARG A 63 -11.05 -0.46 -5.10
N ALA A 64 -9.75 -0.64 -4.89
CA ALA A 64 -9.19 -1.15 -3.64
C ALA A 64 -8.98 -0.04 -2.59
N VAL A 65 -8.77 1.20 -3.02
CA VAL A 65 -8.42 2.33 -2.15
C VAL A 65 -9.56 3.35 -2.05
N ILE A 66 -10.21 3.69 -3.17
CA ILE A 66 -11.27 4.69 -3.20
C ILE A 66 -12.64 4.04 -2.98
N MET A 67 -13.04 3.10 -3.85
CA MET A 67 -14.39 2.50 -3.77
C MET A 67 -14.58 1.63 -2.52
N SER A 68 -13.50 1.08 -1.95
CA SER A 68 -13.55 0.31 -0.70
C SER A 68 -13.84 1.16 0.54
N GLY A 69 -13.76 2.49 0.43
CA GLY A 69 -13.84 3.40 1.57
C GLY A 69 -12.55 3.49 2.40
N LEU A 70 -11.47 2.81 2.00
CA LEU A 70 -10.18 2.86 2.71
C LEU A 70 -9.67 4.30 2.86
N ALA A 71 -9.68 5.09 1.78
CA ALA A 71 -9.24 6.48 1.81
C ALA A 71 -10.04 7.33 2.81
N GLY A 72 -11.35 7.14 2.87
CA GLY A 72 -12.22 7.85 3.82
C GLY A 72 -11.98 7.43 5.27
N LYS A 73 -11.80 6.13 5.52
CA LYS A 73 -11.48 5.61 6.86
C LYS A 73 -10.16 6.17 7.37
N VAL A 74 -9.12 6.13 6.52
CA VAL A 74 -7.78 6.54 6.93
C VAL A 74 -7.71 8.06 7.11
N SER A 75 -8.40 8.85 6.28
CA SER A 75 -8.46 10.30 6.47
C SER A 75 -9.23 10.72 7.73
N GLN A 76 -10.27 9.96 8.09
CA GLN A 76 -10.94 10.13 9.38
C GLN A 76 -9.99 9.89 10.55
N ASP A 77 -9.18 8.82 10.51
CA ASP A 77 -8.19 8.52 11.55
C ASP A 77 -7.16 9.65 11.75
N TRP A 78 -6.78 10.38 10.69
CA TRP A 78 -5.89 11.54 10.80
C TRP A 78 -6.53 12.68 11.58
N ALA A 79 -7.83 12.92 11.37
CA ALA A 79 -8.57 14.01 12.00
C ALA A 79 -8.81 13.82 13.51
N VAL A 80 -8.63 12.59 14.03
CA VAL A 80 -8.82 12.26 15.45
C VAL A 80 -7.51 12.28 16.25
N SER A 81 -6.36 12.54 15.62
CA SER A 81 -5.08 12.68 16.34
C SER A 81 -4.85 14.16 16.71
N PRO A 82 -5.01 14.55 18.00
CA PRO A 82 -4.85 15.93 18.49
C PRO A 82 -3.39 16.40 18.53
#